data_AF-A0A139AM46-F1
#
_entry.id   AF-A0A139AM46-F1
#
_cell.length_a   1.000
_cell.length_b   1.000
_cell.length_c   1.000
_cell.angle_alpha   90.00
_cell.angle_beta   90.00
_cell.angle_gamma   90.00
#
_symmetry.space_group_name_H-M   'P 1'
#
loop_
_entity.id
_entity.type
_entity.pdbx_description
1 polymer ?
#
loop_
_entity_poly.entity_id
_entity_poly.type
_entity_poly.pdbx_seq_one_letter_code
_entity_poly.pdbx_strand_id
1 'polypeptide(L)'
;MATRDIKIKTGVLKRLNKELDSYHKEHEQQRGRIDKMVQEGKDEHDIRKQREVLEETTNMIPDCKKRLVAAYKELEKLVDGTCL
;
A
#
# COMPACT_ATOMS: atom_id res chain seq x y z
N MET A 1 29.23 -5.11 10.59
CA MET A 1 28.28 -5.70 9.61
C MET A 1 26.84 -5.34 9.95
N ALA A 2 26.38 -5.53 11.20
CA ALA A 2 25.02 -5.22 11.67
C ALA A 2 24.46 -3.83 11.27
N THR A 3 25.22 -2.75 11.43
CA THR A 3 24.73 -1.38 11.14
C THR A 3 24.40 -1.15 9.65
N ARG A 4 25.15 -1.80 8.74
CA ARG A 4 24.89 -1.71 7.30
C ARG A 4 23.58 -2.42 6.95
N ASP A 5 23.35 -3.59 7.52
CA ASP A 5 22.16 -4.40 7.24
C ASP A 5 20.89 -3.76 7.82
N ILE A 6 20.97 -3.17 9.01
CA ILE A 6 19.88 -2.36 9.60
C ILE A 6 19.51 -1.21 8.68
N LYS A 7 20.51 -0.48 8.14
CA LYS A 7 20.27 0.65 7.22
C LYS A 7 19.61 0.18 5.92
N ILE A 8 20.06 -0.95 5.36
CA ILE A 8 19.49 -1.53 4.15
C ILE A 8 18.02 -1.94 4.38
N LYS A 9 17.73 -2.71 5.43
CA LYS A 9 16.37 -3.19 5.71
C LYS A 9 15.42 -2.08 6.12
N THR A 10 15.91 -1.06 6.86
CA THR A 10 15.14 0.18 7.08
C THR A 10 14.78 0.85 5.76
N GLY A 11 15.71 0.88 4.80
CA GLY A 11 15.44 1.39 3.45
C GLY A 11 14.39 0.59 2.69
N VAL A 12 14.40 -0.73 2.80
CA VAL A 12 13.36 -1.62 2.22
C VAL A 12 12.00 -1.30 2.82
N LEU A 13 11.91 -1.26 4.16
CA LEU A 13 10.66 -0.97 4.88
C LEU A 13 10.07 0.39 4.46
N LYS A 14 10.91 1.43 4.39
CA LYS A 14 10.49 2.77 3.95
C LYS A 14 9.92 2.78 2.52
N ARG A 15 10.48 2.00 1.60
CA ARG A 15 9.97 1.91 0.21
C ARG A 15 8.63 1.20 0.17
N LEU A 16 8.51 0.06 0.85
CA LEU A 16 7.25 -0.68 0.94
C LEU A 16 6.13 0.15 1.58
N ASN A 17 6.46 0.97 2.58
CA ASN A 17 5.47 1.86 3.20
C ASN A 17 5.00 2.93 2.21
N LYS A 18 5.91 3.56 1.47
CA LYS A 18 5.54 4.55 0.44
C LYS A 18 4.70 3.95 -0.68
N GLU A 19 5.00 2.72 -1.07
CA GLU A 19 4.22 1.96 -2.06
C GLU A 19 2.79 1.72 -1.55
N LEU A 20 2.65 1.23 -0.32
CA LEU A 20 1.34 1.04 0.32
C LEU A 20 0.56 2.37 0.45
N ASP A 21 1.24 3.44 0.86
CA ASP A 21 0.64 4.78 0.95
C ASP A 21 0.16 5.27 -0.43
N SER A 22 0.90 4.97 -1.50
CA SER A 22 0.51 5.32 -2.87
C SER A 22 -0.78 4.61 -3.28
N TYR A 23 -0.89 3.30 -3.03
CA TYR A 23 -2.10 2.54 -3.32
C TYR A 23 -3.30 3.02 -2.50
N HIS A 24 -3.10 3.38 -1.23
CA HIS A 24 -4.17 3.97 -0.42
C HIS A 24 -4.64 5.32 -0.99
N LYS A 25 -3.72 6.20 -1.40
CA LYS A 25 -4.09 7.49 -2.02
C LYS A 25 -4.83 7.30 -3.34
N GLU A 26 -4.39 6.36 -4.16
CA GLU A 26 -5.04 6.06 -5.44
C GLU A 26 -6.46 5.52 -5.22
N HIS A 27 -6.63 4.57 -4.29
CA HIS A 27 -7.93 4.05 -3.89
C HIS A 27 -8.89 5.16 -3.46
N GLU A 28 -8.44 6.08 -2.58
CA GLU A 28 -9.28 7.20 -2.13
C GLU A 28 -9.64 8.16 -3.27
N GLN A 29 -8.70 8.45 -4.18
CA GLN A 29 -8.98 9.29 -5.35
C GLN A 29 -10.00 8.65 -6.28
N GLN A 30 -9.87 7.36 -6.57
CA GLN A 30 -10.81 6.62 -7.42
C GLN A 30 -12.18 6.50 -6.75
N ARG A 31 -12.24 6.22 -5.45
CA ARG A 31 -13.49 6.24 -4.66
C ARG A 31 -14.18 7.60 -4.77
N GLY A 32 -13.46 8.69 -4.53
CA GLY A 32 -14.02 10.05 -4.61
C GLY A 32 -14.52 10.40 -6.02
N ARG A 33 -13.85 9.91 -7.08
CA ARG A 33 -14.34 10.05 -8.45
C ARG A 33 -15.66 9.30 -8.67
N ILE A 34 -15.77 8.06 -8.20
CA ILE A 34 -16.99 7.26 -8.29
C ILE A 34 -18.14 7.96 -7.54
N ASP A 35 -17.90 8.43 -6.32
CA ASP A 35 -18.92 9.12 -5.52
C ASP A 35 -19.41 10.39 -6.23
N LYS A 36 -18.49 11.15 -6.83
CA LYS A 36 -18.86 12.32 -7.64
C LYS A 36 -19.67 11.94 -8.88
N MET A 37 -19.32 10.85 -9.56
CA MET A 37 -20.09 10.37 -10.72
C MET A 37 -21.50 9.93 -10.34
N VAL A 38 -21.66 9.29 -9.18
CA VAL A 38 -22.98 8.91 -8.63
C VAL A 38 -23.79 10.16 -8.30
N GLN A 39 -23.19 11.16 -7.63
CA GLN A 39 -23.86 12.42 -7.29
C GLN A 39 -24.29 13.22 -8.52
N GLU A 40 -23.47 13.23 -9.56
CA GLU A 40 -23.77 13.90 -10.84
C GLU A 40 -24.78 13.12 -11.69
N GLY A 41 -25.23 11.94 -11.25
CA GLY A 41 -26.19 11.11 -11.99
C GLY A 41 -25.64 10.61 -13.33
N LYS A 42 -24.33 10.32 -13.38
CA LYS A 42 -23.70 9.78 -14.60
C LYS A 42 -24.22 8.39 -14.92
N ASP A 43 -23.96 7.99 -16.16
CA ASP A 43 -24.33 6.69 -16.69
C ASP A 43 -23.81 5.53 -15.82
N GLU A 44 -24.68 4.54 -15.58
CA GLU A 44 -24.39 3.41 -14.70
C GLU A 44 -23.27 2.51 -15.24
N HIS A 45 -23.16 2.36 -16.57
CA HIS A 45 -22.11 1.58 -17.19
C HIS A 45 -20.74 2.22 -16.94
N ASP A 46 -20.65 3.55 -17.03
CA ASP A 46 -19.43 4.30 -16.71
C ASP A 46 -19.07 4.18 -15.23
N ILE A 47 -20.04 4.26 -14.31
CA ILE A 47 -19.82 4.07 -12.87
C ILE A 47 -19.33 2.64 -12.59
N ARG A 48 -19.93 1.62 -13.22
CA ARG A 48 -19.51 0.22 -13.05
C ARG A 48 -18.06 0.03 -13.49
N LYS A 49 -17.68 0.60 -14.64
CA LYS A 49 -16.31 0.53 -15.14
C LYS A 49 -15.31 1.18 -14.18
N GLN A 50 -15.66 2.31 -13.55
CA GLN A 50 -14.78 2.91 -12.53
C GLN A 50 -14.67 2.05 -11.27
N ARG A 51 -15.72 1.33 -10.89
CA ARG A 51 -15.66 0.38 -9.75
C ARG A 51 -14.74 -0.81 -10.05
N GLU A 52 -14.74 -1.33 -11.28
CA GLU A 52 -13.80 -2.37 -11.71
C GLU A 52 -12.35 -1.87 -11.59
N VAL A 53 -12.06 -0.64 -12.02
CA VAL A 53 -10.74 -0.01 -11.86
C VAL A 53 -10.36 0.12 -10.37
N LEU A 54 -11.31 0.52 -9.51
CA LEU A 54 -11.08 0.59 -8.06
C LEU A 54 -10.74 -0.78 -7.45
N GLU A 55 -11.39 -1.84 -7.93
CA GLU A 55 -11.14 -3.21 -7.48
C GLU A 55 -9.72 -3.66 -7.85
N GLU A 56 -9.24 -3.35 -9.06
CA GLU A 56 -7.86 -3.62 -9.48
C GLU A 56 -6.84 -2.98 -8.52
N THR A 57 -7.01 -1.71 -8.16
CA THR A 57 -6.14 -1.03 -7.18
C THR A 57 -6.26 -1.67 -5.78
N THR A 58 -7.48 -2.06 -5.38
CA THR A 58 -7.73 -2.69 -4.07
C THR A 58 -7.03 -4.04 -3.95
N ASN A 59 -6.97 -4.81 -5.03
CA ASN A 59 -6.37 -6.14 -5.07
C ASN A 59 -4.84 -6.13 -4.84
N MET A 60 -4.18 -4.99 -5.03
CA MET A 60 -2.73 -4.84 -4.80
C MET A 60 -2.39 -4.61 -3.32
N ILE A 61 -3.28 -3.99 -2.56
CA ILE A 61 -3.04 -3.58 -1.16
C ILE A 61 -2.68 -4.77 -0.23
N PRO A 62 -3.37 -5.94 -0.30
CA PRO A 62 -3.06 -7.07 0.58
C PRO A 62 -1.64 -7.59 0.46
N ASP A 63 -1.11 -7.66 -0.77
CA ASP A 63 0.24 -8.17 -1.00
C ASP A 63 1.31 -7.20 -0.50
N CYS A 64 1.15 -5.90 -0.77
CA CYS A 64 2.05 -4.87 -0.23
C CYS A 64 2.05 -4.89 1.32
N LYS A 65 0.89 -5.06 1.95
CA LYS A 65 0.80 -5.20 3.42
C LYS A 65 1.56 -6.44 3.92
N LYS A 66 1.41 -7.59 3.27
CA LYS A 66 2.15 -8.82 3.63
C LYS A 66 3.66 -8.60 3.55
N ARG A 67 4.15 -8.00 2.45
CA ARG A 67 5.58 -7.69 2.26
C ARG A 67 6.08 -6.69 3.32
N LEU A 68 5.29 -5.67 3.64
CA LEU A 68 5.63 -4.68 4.66
C LEU A 68 5.78 -5.31 6.05
N VAL A 69 4.81 -6.16 6.44
CA VAL A 69 4.85 -6.89 7.72
C VAL A 69 6.05 -7.84 7.78
N ALA A 70 6.36 -8.54 6.69
CA ALA A 70 7.53 -9.41 6.63
C ALA A 70 8.84 -8.60 6.82
N ALA A 71 8.99 -7.49 6.08
CA ALA A 71 10.16 -6.61 6.20
C ALA A 71 10.28 -5.98 7.60
N TYR A 72 9.16 -5.64 8.24
CA TYR A 72 9.13 -5.14 9.61
C TYR A 72 9.66 -6.20 10.59
N LYS A 73 9.13 -7.43 10.53
CA LYS A 73 9.56 -8.54 11.40
C LYS A 73 11.04 -8.89 11.22
N GLU A 74 11.56 -8.79 10.00
CA GLU A 74 12.99 -8.98 9.74
C GLU A 74 13.86 -7.90 10.37
N LEU A 75 13.41 -6.64 10.30
CA LEU A 75 14.12 -5.52 10.91
C LEU A 75 14.08 -5.59 12.44
N GLU A 76 12.91 -5.89 13.01
CA GLU A 76 12.69 -6.07 14.45
C GLU A 76 13.63 -7.14 15.03
N LYS A 77 13.68 -8.33 14.42
CA LYS A 77 14.60 -9.40 14.82
C LYS A 77 16.07 -8.98 14.81
N LEU A 78 16.47 -8.14 13.85
CA LEU A 78 17.86 -7.68 13.76
C LEU A 78 18.20 -6.67 14.83
N VAL A 79 17.27 -5.78 15.18
CA VAL A 79 17.44 -4.80 16.25
C VAL A 79 17.45 -5.51 17.61
N ASP A 80 16.52 -6.42 17.85
CA ASP A 80 16.45 -7.19 19.10
C ASP A 80 17.69 -8.09 19.26
N GLY A 81 18.14 -8.72 18.17
CA GLY A 81 19.36 -9.53 18.14
C GLY A 81 20.66 -8.72 18.28
N THR A 82 20.63 -7.39 18.19
CA THR A 82 21.79 -6.53 18.50
C THR A 82 21.83 -6.03 19.93
N CYS A 83 20.83 -6.36 20.76
CA CYS A 83 20.71 -5.93 22.16
C CYS A 83 21.26 -6.95 23.20
N LEU A 84 22.07 -7.92 22.78
CA LEU A 84 22.82 -8.84 23.64
C LEU A 84 24.33 -8.74 23.35
#